data_AF-A0A5F5XMU9-F1
#
_entry.id   AF-A0A5F5XMU9-F1
#
_cell.length_a   1.000
_cell.length_b   1.000
_cell.length_c   1.000
_cell.angle_alpha   90.00
_cell.angle_beta   90.00
_cell.angle_gamma   90.00
#
_symmetry.space_group_name_H-M   'P 1'
#
loop_
_entity.id
_entity.type
_entity.pdbx_description
1 polymer ?
#
loop_
_entity_poly.entity_id
_entity_poly.type
_entity_poly.pdbx_seq_one_letter_code
_entity_poly.pdbx_strand_id
1 'polypeptide(L)'
;MLIHFSWFYLNHINFVLNKNCTNYNYTLHTLLTIGGDTVTQACFDPPVKTVPTKNPMMYKKRAADPVCPDLTALLVKNKTLLAELRNLQNKLFIKETSLQEMKSELESYKRNNVHQSSQIMSLKEDIKDLEELIASLTRIKSLKNTNIQNLERGNWDLTEKIIELENNLRVHLFEREKAERKAGLLEEKLAGVNGFTHHMNMKGQEDSLDSFMMQRTAGLQQEIQMLTKRLEQLCGHSEEAVGEFSQMEERQREQKRPLKRMEGNTAINDFFQERLELNRKKENSGIKNSWIAEHGKISKQLEKDNEQQTLLNIQQNLQNATTQRLEEKIQKLQKQLSDLKLSNKSMKTQLTRVNVLKDKTIEKLRQSLTKAELTQGKTVMKTDNLKTTSDSAKTEERGDKEKVHQMLDAISPERYTAKSTLDKVSGQQELTDFRETIMKMLGFNMRTADKEIINHLRLIIQDYKASDKSKVASHSETGQDNE
;
A
#
# COMPACT_ATOMS: atom_id res chain seq x y z
N MET A 1 11.18 23.40 1.33
CA MET A 1 12.16 23.67 2.42
C MET A 1 11.77 22.99 3.76
N LEU A 2 10.51 23.05 4.19
CA LEU A 2 10.02 22.42 5.44
C LEU A 2 10.18 20.88 5.53
N ILE A 3 10.09 20.17 4.40
CA ILE A 3 10.23 18.70 4.35
C ILE A 3 11.68 18.27 4.62
N HIS A 4 12.66 19.03 4.13
CA HIS A 4 14.08 18.76 4.38
C HIS A 4 14.48 19.00 5.84
N PHE A 5 13.89 20.02 6.48
CA PHE A 5 14.14 20.31 7.90
C PHE A 5 13.57 19.23 8.82
N SER A 6 12.38 18.71 8.52
CA SER A 6 11.77 17.61 9.27
C SER A 6 12.56 16.30 9.14
N TRP A 7 13.07 16.00 7.94
CA TRP A 7 13.91 14.82 7.71
C TRP A 7 15.27 14.90 8.43
N PHE A 8 15.89 16.09 8.48
CA PHE A 8 17.16 16.29 9.19
C PHE A 8 16.99 16.17 10.70
N TYR A 9 15.91 16.72 11.26
CA TYR A 9 15.62 16.63 12.70
C TYR A 9 15.29 15.20 13.14
N LEU A 10 14.50 14.45 12.35
CA LEU A 10 14.20 13.05 12.66
C LEU A 10 15.44 12.15 12.56
N ASN A 11 16.33 12.38 11.59
CA ASN A 11 17.59 11.63 11.49
C ASN A 11 18.56 11.96 12.62
N HIS A 12 18.62 13.22 13.05
CA HIS A 12 19.48 13.59 14.17
C HIS A 12 19.00 12.98 15.50
N ILE A 13 17.69 12.94 15.73
CA ILE A 13 17.09 12.27 16.90
C ILE A 13 17.34 10.75 16.85
N ASN A 14 17.17 10.11 15.68
CA ASN A 14 17.48 8.69 15.53
C ASN A 14 18.97 8.37 15.74
N PHE A 15 19.88 9.23 15.27
CA PHE A 15 21.31 9.05 15.45
C PHE A 15 21.73 9.16 16.93
N VAL A 16 21.16 10.11 17.66
CA VAL A 16 21.42 10.29 19.10
C VAL A 16 20.82 9.12 19.92
N LEU A 17 19.63 8.64 19.57
CA LEU A 17 19.01 7.48 20.23
C LEU A 17 19.79 6.19 19.96
N ASN A 18 20.32 5.98 18.75
CA ASN A 18 21.06 4.77 18.40
C ASN A 18 22.47 4.75 19.04
N LYS A 19 23.13 5.91 19.18
CA LYS A 19 24.37 6.04 19.96
C LYS A 19 24.17 5.80 21.46
N ASN A 20 23.03 6.20 22.01
CA ASN A 20 22.72 5.92 23.42
C ASN A 20 22.38 4.43 23.64
N CYS A 21 21.64 3.78 22.73
CA CYS A 21 21.36 2.34 22.83
C CYS A 21 22.62 1.46 22.73
N THR A 22 23.60 1.84 21.92
CA THR A 22 24.87 1.11 21.81
C THR A 22 25.77 1.27 23.05
N ASN A 23 25.79 2.45 23.68
CA ASN A 23 26.49 2.67 24.96
C ASN A 23 25.84 1.93 26.14
N TYR A 24 24.50 1.83 26.19
CA TYR A 24 23.81 1.06 27.24
C TYR A 24 24.04 -0.44 27.10
N ASN A 25 24.10 -0.97 25.87
CA ASN A 25 24.37 -2.40 25.65
C ASN A 25 25.82 -2.82 25.99
N TYR A 26 26.81 -1.96 25.73
CA TYR A 26 28.20 -2.22 26.16
C TYR A 26 28.35 -2.21 27.69
N THR A 27 27.63 -1.32 28.38
CA THR A 27 27.68 -1.20 29.85
C THR A 27 26.95 -2.37 30.53
N LEU A 28 25.84 -2.84 29.97
CA LEU A 28 25.09 -4.02 30.47
C LEU A 28 25.86 -5.34 30.27
N HIS A 29 26.55 -5.52 29.13
CA HIS A 29 27.36 -6.73 28.89
C HIS A 29 28.59 -6.80 29.82
N THR A 30 29.14 -5.65 30.22
CA THR A 30 30.25 -5.58 31.17
C THR A 30 29.80 -5.87 32.61
N LEU A 31 28.59 -5.46 33.00
CA LEU A 31 28.02 -5.73 34.32
C LEU A 31 27.49 -7.17 34.49
N LEU A 32 26.98 -7.80 33.43
CA LEU A 32 26.53 -9.19 33.46
C LEU A 32 27.67 -10.23 33.55
N THR A 33 28.90 -9.83 33.23
CA THR A 33 30.08 -10.72 33.30
C THR A 33 30.73 -10.77 34.69
N ILE A 34 30.37 -9.84 35.60
CA ILE A 34 30.97 -9.72 36.94
C ILE A 34 30.06 -10.34 38.04
N GLY A 35 28.78 -10.61 37.75
CA GLY A 35 27.78 -11.01 38.75
C GLY A 35 27.52 -12.51 38.89
N GLY A 36 28.37 -13.38 38.33
CA GLY A 36 28.16 -14.82 38.33
C GLY A 36 29.23 -15.57 39.11
N ASP A 37 29.26 -15.46 40.44
CA ASP A 37 29.91 -16.48 41.28
C ASP A 37 29.33 -16.52 42.71
N THR A 38 28.77 -17.70 43.04
CA THR A 38 28.62 -18.33 44.36
C THR A 38 27.90 -17.59 45.50
N VAL A 39 26.66 -17.99 45.79
CA VAL A 39 26.08 -17.89 47.15
C VAL A 39 25.85 -19.30 47.67
N THR A 40 26.79 -19.77 48.48
CA THR A 40 26.64 -20.93 49.37
C THR A 40 25.61 -20.62 50.45
N GLN A 41 24.59 -21.48 50.53
CA GLN A 41 23.59 -21.54 51.58
C GLN A 41 24.24 -21.94 52.91
N ALA A 42 24.39 -21.00 53.85
CA ALA A 42 24.79 -21.27 55.23
C ALA A 42 23.56 -21.22 56.15
N CYS A 43 23.14 -22.40 56.59
CA CYS A 43 22.17 -22.60 57.67
C CYS A 43 22.87 -22.30 59.01
N PHE A 44 22.34 -21.34 59.78
CA PHE A 44 22.78 -21.09 61.16
C PHE A 44 21.64 -21.44 62.12
N ASP A 45 21.67 -22.66 62.65
CA ASP A 45 21.07 -23.00 63.94
C ASP A 45 22.12 -22.74 65.05
N PRO A 46 21.77 -22.09 66.17
CA PRO A 46 22.66 -22.00 67.33
C PRO A 46 22.46 -23.19 68.30
N PRO A 47 23.51 -23.89 68.73
CA PRO A 47 23.40 -24.84 69.84
C PRO A 47 23.80 -24.16 71.15
N VAL A 48 22.85 -23.93 72.07
CA VAL A 48 23.20 -23.55 73.45
C VAL A 48 23.25 -24.81 74.31
N LYS A 49 24.48 -25.23 74.59
CA LYS A 49 24.86 -26.21 75.61
C LYS A 49 24.31 -25.80 76.98
N THR A 50 23.61 -26.72 77.61
CA THR A 50 23.27 -26.71 79.03
C THR A 50 24.46 -27.22 79.85
N VAL A 51 24.97 -26.42 80.78
CA VAL A 51 25.77 -26.91 81.93
C VAL A 51 25.40 -26.09 83.17
N PRO A 52 25.10 -26.74 84.32
CA PRO A 52 24.54 -26.09 85.50
C PRO A 52 25.64 -25.48 86.37
N THR A 53 25.48 -24.21 86.74
CA THR A 53 26.37 -23.56 87.71
C THR A 53 25.66 -23.42 89.05
N LYS A 54 26.25 -24.09 90.04
CA LYS A 54 25.82 -24.20 91.43
C LYS A 54 25.79 -22.82 92.11
N ASN A 55 24.74 -22.59 92.90
CA ASN A 55 24.68 -21.55 93.93
C ASN A 55 25.83 -21.69 94.94
N PRO A 56 26.29 -20.56 95.49
CA PRO A 56 26.50 -20.43 96.92
C PRO A 56 25.58 -19.34 97.48
N MET A 57 24.73 -19.79 98.39
CA MET A 57 24.00 -18.98 99.37
C MET A 57 25.02 -18.18 100.20
N MET A 58 24.75 -16.89 100.50
CA MET A 58 24.70 -16.35 101.88
C MET A 58 24.70 -14.80 101.95
N TYR A 59 23.60 -14.28 102.55
CA TYR A 59 23.37 -13.02 103.27
C TYR A 59 23.71 -11.64 102.63
N LYS A 60 22.66 -10.88 102.30
CA LYS A 60 22.21 -9.73 103.11
C LYS A 60 20.81 -9.26 102.67
N LYS A 61 19.84 -9.47 103.57
CA LYS A 61 18.52 -8.85 103.53
C LYS A 61 18.62 -7.55 104.34
N ARG A 62 18.80 -6.40 103.68
CA ARG A 62 18.48 -5.08 104.25
C ARG A 62 18.59 -3.97 103.19
N ALA A 63 17.63 -3.04 103.30
CA ALA A 63 17.49 -1.75 102.65
C ALA A 63 16.88 -1.75 101.23
N ALA A 64 15.67 -1.20 101.18
CA ALA A 64 15.03 -0.70 99.97
C ALA A 64 15.81 0.50 99.42
N ASP A 65 16.24 0.38 98.16
CA ASP A 65 16.58 1.39 97.13
C ASP A 65 17.66 2.48 97.41
N PRO A 66 18.32 3.06 96.37
CA PRO A 66 18.20 2.77 94.93
C PRO A 66 19.55 2.53 94.22
N VAL A 67 19.69 1.38 93.57
CA VAL A 67 20.77 1.07 92.61
C VAL A 67 20.04 0.46 91.41
N CYS A 68 19.88 1.05 90.23
CA CYS A 68 20.56 2.12 89.51
C CYS A 68 19.53 2.90 88.66
N PRO A 69 19.39 4.23 88.80
CA PRO A 69 18.65 5.03 87.81
C PRO A 69 19.16 4.85 86.38
N ASP A 70 20.45 4.52 86.22
CA ASP A 70 21.10 4.32 84.93
C ASP A 70 20.65 3.05 84.19
N LEU A 71 20.35 1.95 84.90
CA LEU A 71 19.84 0.71 84.29
C LEU A 71 18.40 0.89 83.77
N THR A 72 17.56 1.56 84.54
CA THR A 72 16.18 1.87 84.14
C THR A 72 16.16 2.83 82.94
N ALA A 73 17.06 3.82 82.90
CA ALA A 73 17.22 4.71 81.75
C ALA A 73 17.69 3.96 80.49
N LEU A 74 18.64 3.03 80.63
CA LEU A 74 19.07 2.15 79.53
C LEU A 74 17.96 1.23 79.03
N LEU A 75 17.13 0.69 79.92
CA LEU A 75 15.97 -0.13 79.54
C LEU A 75 14.95 0.66 78.74
N VAL A 76 14.65 1.90 79.14
CA VAL A 76 13.76 2.80 78.40
C VAL A 76 14.35 3.12 77.02
N LYS A 77 15.64 3.46 76.94
CA LYS A 77 16.34 3.66 75.66
C LYS A 77 16.26 2.43 74.76
N ASN A 78 16.45 1.23 75.30
CA ASN A 78 16.34 -0.02 74.54
C ASN A 78 14.91 -0.23 73.99
N LYS A 79 13.88 0.02 74.80
CA LYS A 79 12.48 -0.03 74.36
C LYS A 79 12.17 1.00 73.27
N THR A 80 12.69 2.22 73.39
CA THR A 80 12.54 3.28 72.36
C THR A 80 13.22 2.86 71.06
N LEU A 81 14.46 2.39 71.12
CA LEU A 81 15.21 1.91 69.95
C LEU A 81 14.51 0.70 69.29
N LEU A 82 13.95 -0.23 70.06
CA LEU A 82 13.15 -1.34 69.52
C LEU A 82 11.89 -0.86 68.79
N ALA A 83 11.23 0.19 69.29
CA ALA A 83 10.08 0.79 68.61
C ALA A 83 10.49 1.50 67.32
N GLU A 84 11.61 2.23 67.33
CA GLU A 84 12.19 2.86 66.13
C GLU A 84 12.59 1.83 65.08
N LEU A 85 13.22 0.72 65.49
CA LEU A 85 13.60 -0.38 64.59
C LEU A 85 12.37 -0.99 63.91
N ARG A 86 11.30 -1.25 64.68
CA ARG A 86 10.01 -1.70 64.10
C ARG A 86 9.41 -0.68 63.15
N ASN A 87 9.47 0.61 63.47
CA ASN A 87 8.98 1.68 62.59
C ASN A 87 9.78 1.73 61.28
N LEU A 88 11.10 1.63 61.34
CA LEU A 88 11.98 1.59 60.18
C LEU A 88 11.73 0.33 59.34
N GLN A 89 11.55 -0.83 59.95
CA GLN A 89 11.17 -2.06 59.26
C GLN A 89 9.84 -1.91 58.52
N ASN A 90 8.83 -1.30 59.15
CA ASN A 90 7.54 -1.03 58.49
C ASN A 90 7.69 -0.07 57.30
N LYS A 91 8.47 1.01 57.47
CA LYS A 91 8.74 1.96 56.37
C LYS A 91 9.48 1.30 55.21
N LEU A 92 10.46 0.47 55.52
CA LEU A 92 11.21 -0.31 54.52
C LEU A 92 10.26 -1.23 53.75
N PHE A 93 9.41 -1.97 54.47
CA PHE A 93 8.42 -2.86 53.85
C PHE A 93 7.44 -2.13 52.92
N ILE A 94 6.96 -0.94 53.32
CA ILE A 94 6.12 -0.09 52.47
C ILE A 94 6.87 0.35 51.21
N LYS A 95 8.14 0.78 51.34
CA LYS A 95 8.96 1.19 50.19
C LYS A 95 9.27 0.01 49.26
N GLU A 96 9.51 -1.17 49.80
CA GLU A 96 9.74 -2.38 49.02
C GLU A 96 8.50 -2.81 48.23
N THR A 97 7.31 -2.71 48.85
CA THR A 97 6.04 -2.94 48.16
C THR A 97 5.83 -1.95 47.02
N SER A 98 6.03 -0.65 47.27
CA SER A 98 5.92 0.40 46.25
C SER A 98 6.93 0.21 45.10
N LEU A 99 8.16 -0.20 45.41
CA LEU A 99 9.17 -0.50 44.40
C LEU A 99 8.75 -1.69 43.52
N GLN A 100 8.15 -2.71 44.10
CA GLN A 100 7.64 -3.86 43.37
C GLN A 100 6.46 -3.49 42.45
N GLU A 101 5.56 -2.61 42.90
CA GLU A 101 4.49 -2.04 42.07
C GLU A 101 5.05 -1.27 40.87
N MET A 102 5.98 -0.34 41.12
CA MET A 102 6.66 0.43 40.07
C MET A 102 7.39 -0.47 39.06
N LYS A 103 8.01 -1.56 39.53
CA LYS A 103 8.65 -2.55 38.67
C LYS A 103 7.64 -3.27 37.76
N SER A 104 6.47 -3.62 38.30
CA SER A 104 5.41 -4.26 37.51
C SER A 104 4.83 -3.32 36.44
N GLU A 105 4.69 -2.04 36.76
CA GLU A 105 4.21 -1.01 35.85
C GLU A 105 5.21 -0.76 34.73
N LEU A 106 6.50 -0.66 35.05
CA LEU A 106 7.58 -0.56 34.07
C LEU A 106 7.59 -1.73 33.08
N GLU A 107 7.42 -2.97 33.56
CA GLU A 107 7.34 -4.15 32.70
C GLU A 107 6.05 -4.20 31.85
N SER A 108 4.97 -3.58 32.33
CA SER A 108 3.77 -3.35 31.52
C SER A 108 4.05 -2.36 30.38
N TYR A 109 4.68 -1.21 30.69
CA TYR A 109 5.07 -0.21 29.69
C TYR A 109 6.02 -0.78 28.64
N LYS A 110 7.02 -1.58 29.02
CA LYS A 110 7.91 -2.24 28.07
C LYS A 110 7.15 -3.17 27.12
N ARG A 111 6.26 -4.02 27.63
CA ARG A 111 5.45 -4.92 26.79
C ARG A 111 4.55 -4.14 25.84
N ASN A 112 3.92 -3.06 26.31
CA ASN A 112 3.08 -2.20 25.48
C ASN A 112 3.90 -1.53 24.36
N ASN A 113 5.10 -1.03 24.68
CA ASN A 113 5.98 -0.43 23.69
C ASN A 113 6.41 -1.44 22.61
N VAL A 114 6.78 -2.66 23.01
CA VAL A 114 7.10 -3.74 22.05
C VAL A 114 5.88 -4.06 21.19
N HIS A 115 4.69 -4.18 21.78
CA HIS A 115 3.46 -4.45 21.04
C HIS A 115 3.14 -3.34 20.02
N GLN A 116 3.23 -2.08 20.42
CA GLN A 116 3.05 -0.91 19.55
C GLN A 116 4.11 -0.89 18.44
N SER A 117 5.36 -1.19 18.76
CA SER A 117 6.43 -1.27 17.76
C SER A 117 6.13 -2.33 16.68
N SER A 118 5.67 -3.52 17.09
CA SER A 118 5.26 -4.56 16.14
C SER A 118 4.05 -4.14 15.28
N GLN A 119 3.07 -3.44 15.86
CA GLN A 119 1.94 -2.89 15.09
C GLN A 119 2.41 -1.85 14.06
N ILE A 120 3.29 -0.94 14.47
CA ILE A 120 3.87 0.07 13.58
C ILE A 120 4.65 -0.60 12.43
N MET A 121 5.40 -1.66 12.71
CA MET A 121 6.12 -2.42 11.68
C MET A 121 5.16 -3.08 10.68
N SER A 122 4.08 -3.70 11.15
CA SER A 122 3.05 -4.28 10.28
C SER A 122 2.38 -3.21 9.41
N LEU A 123 2.04 -2.05 9.99
CA LEU A 123 1.43 -0.95 9.23
C LEU A 123 2.39 -0.38 8.19
N LYS A 124 3.69 -0.33 8.48
CA LYS A 124 4.70 0.09 7.50
C LYS A 124 4.78 -0.85 6.31
N GLU A 125 4.69 -2.17 6.52
CA GLU A 125 4.67 -3.13 5.42
C GLU A 125 3.38 -2.99 4.60
N ASP A 126 2.21 -2.87 5.26
CA ASP A 126 0.93 -2.65 4.56
C ASP A 126 0.97 -1.35 3.71
N ILE A 127 1.62 -0.28 4.19
CA ILE A 127 1.82 0.97 3.41
C ILE A 127 2.68 0.72 2.17
N LYS A 128 3.77 -0.01 2.32
CA LYS A 128 4.68 -0.34 1.21
C LYS A 128 3.98 -1.17 0.13
N ASP A 129 3.17 -2.14 0.52
CA ASP A 129 2.34 -2.93 -0.42
C ASP A 129 1.32 -2.05 -1.17
N LEU A 130 0.73 -1.07 -0.48
CA LEU A 130 -0.19 -0.10 -1.09
C LEU A 130 0.52 0.82 -2.07
N GLU A 131 1.73 1.29 -1.75
CA GLU A 131 2.55 2.11 -2.65
C GLU A 131 2.90 1.35 -3.93
N GLU A 132 3.25 0.06 -3.84
CA GLU A 132 3.51 -0.79 -5.00
C GLU A 132 2.24 -1.01 -5.85
N LEU A 133 1.09 -1.20 -5.21
CA LEU A 133 -0.19 -1.30 -5.90
C LEU A 133 -0.52 -0.02 -6.67
N ILE A 134 -0.30 1.15 -6.05
CA ILE A 134 -0.50 2.45 -6.69
C ILE A 134 0.42 2.59 -7.90
N ALA A 135 1.72 2.29 -7.75
CA ALA A 135 2.68 2.36 -8.85
C ALA A 135 2.27 1.44 -10.01
N SER A 136 1.80 0.23 -9.71
CA SER A 136 1.34 -0.74 -10.71
C SER A 136 0.06 -0.26 -11.41
N LEU A 137 -0.88 0.30 -10.67
CA LEU A 137 -2.10 0.88 -11.23
C LEU A 137 -1.78 2.09 -12.14
N THR A 138 -0.81 2.92 -11.77
CA THR A 138 -0.33 4.01 -12.61
C THR A 138 0.26 3.49 -13.93
N ARG A 139 1.07 2.42 -13.91
CA ARG A 139 1.61 1.79 -15.13
C ARG A 139 0.51 1.21 -16.02
N ILE A 140 -0.49 0.54 -15.43
CA ILE A 140 -1.62 -0.01 -16.19
C ILE A 140 -2.42 1.13 -16.82
N LYS A 141 -2.65 2.23 -16.08
CA LYS A 141 -3.36 3.40 -16.60
C LYS A 141 -2.62 4.04 -17.78
N SER A 142 -1.29 4.21 -17.68
CA SER A 142 -0.51 4.74 -18.80
C SER A 142 -0.55 3.81 -20.02
N LEU A 143 -0.41 2.50 -19.81
CA LEU A 143 -0.48 1.52 -20.89
C LEU A 143 -1.84 1.54 -21.60
N LYS A 144 -2.93 1.59 -20.83
CA LYS A 144 -4.29 1.71 -21.38
C LYS A 144 -4.44 2.98 -22.21
N ASN A 145 -3.93 4.12 -21.74
CA ASN A 145 -4.00 5.38 -22.48
C ASN A 145 -3.23 5.31 -23.80
N THR A 146 -2.02 4.73 -23.80
CA THR A 146 -1.25 4.52 -25.04
C THR A 146 -1.99 3.61 -26.01
N ASN A 147 -2.61 2.52 -25.52
CA ASN A 147 -3.37 1.63 -26.38
C ASN A 147 -4.60 2.32 -26.99
N ILE A 148 -5.32 3.14 -26.21
CA ILE A 148 -6.43 3.96 -26.72
C ILE A 148 -5.94 4.88 -27.83
N GLN A 149 -4.84 5.61 -27.62
CA GLN A 149 -4.28 6.50 -28.65
C GLN A 149 -3.87 5.76 -29.93
N ASN A 150 -3.31 4.56 -29.81
CA ASN A 150 -2.94 3.74 -30.97
C ASN A 150 -4.18 3.28 -31.76
N LEU A 151 -5.24 2.85 -31.05
CA LEU A 151 -6.51 2.46 -31.69
C LEU A 151 -7.22 3.65 -32.33
N GLU A 152 -7.22 4.82 -31.68
CA GLU A 152 -7.76 6.07 -32.23
C GLU A 152 -7.03 6.47 -33.53
N ARG A 153 -5.70 6.37 -33.54
CA ARG A 153 -4.89 6.61 -34.75
C ARG A 153 -5.24 5.62 -35.85
N GLY A 154 -5.27 4.32 -35.55
CA GLY A 154 -5.62 3.31 -36.55
C GLY A 154 -7.03 3.49 -37.13
N ASN A 155 -8.01 3.88 -36.31
CA ASN A 155 -9.35 4.22 -36.78
C ASN A 155 -9.37 5.46 -37.68
N TRP A 156 -8.54 6.46 -37.37
CA TRP A 156 -8.39 7.65 -38.20
C TRP A 156 -7.81 7.30 -39.57
N ASP A 157 -6.73 6.50 -39.61
CA ASP A 157 -6.10 6.02 -40.85
C ASP A 157 -7.09 5.19 -41.70
N LEU A 158 -7.89 4.32 -41.07
CA LEU A 158 -8.92 3.55 -41.76
C LEU A 158 -10.04 4.44 -42.32
N THR A 159 -10.44 5.47 -41.57
CA THR A 159 -11.45 6.44 -42.02
C THR A 159 -10.94 7.20 -43.25
N GLU A 160 -9.68 7.63 -43.23
CA GLU A 160 -9.05 8.26 -44.39
C GLU A 160 -9.02 7.31 -45.60
N LYS A 161 -8.69 6.03 -45.39
CA LYS A 161 -8.70 5.05 -46.47
C LYS A 161 -10.09 4.77 -47.05
N ILE A 162 -11.12 4.75 -46.20
CA ILE A 162 -12.52 4.63 -46.63
C ILE A 162 -12.88 5.82 -47.54
N ILE A 163 -12.58 7.06 -47.12
CA ILE A 163 -12.85 8.25 -47.91
C ILE A 163 -12.11 8.22 -49.26
N GLU A 164 -10.84 7.80 -49.27
CA GLU A 164 -10.05 7.64 -50.50
C GLU A 164 -10.70 6.62 -51.46
N LEU A 165 -11.11 5.45 -50.95
CA LEU A 165 -11.76 4.42 -51.74
C LEU A 165 -13.14 4.87 -52.26
N GLU A 166 -13.92 5.57 -51.45
CA GLU A 166 -15.21 6.16 -51.86
C GLU A 166 -15.02 7.20 -52.98
N ASN A 167 -13.96 8.03 -52.90
CA ASN A 167 -13.60 8.96 -53.97
C ASN A 167 -13.26 8.24 -55.27
N ASN A 168 -12.40 7.21 -55.20
CA ASN A 168 -12.02 6.41 -56.37
C ASN A 168 -13.24 5.71 -56.98
N LEU A 169 -14.15 5.20 -56.15
CA LEU A 169 -15.39 4.60 -56.62
C LEU A 169 -16.28 5.61 -57.33
N ARG A 170 -16.43 6.84 -56.80
CA ARG A 170 -17.16 7.93 -57.47
C ARG A 170 -16.60 8.25 -58.85
N VAL A 171 -15.27 8.30 -58.97
CA VAL A 171 -14.58 8.53 -60.26
C VAL A 171 -14.88 7.40 -61.24
N HIS A 172 -14.70 6.14 -60.83
CA HIS A 172 -14.98 4.99 -61.70
C HIS A 172 -16.45 4.91 -62.12
N LEU A 173 -17.40 5.24 -61.23
CA LEU A 173 -18.81 5.31 -61.58
C LEU A 173 -19.09 6.38 -62.63
N PHE A 174 -18.49 7.56 -62.50
CA PHE A 174 -18.61 8.64 -63.48
C PHE A 174 -18.02 8.25 -64.84
N GLU A 175 -16.84 7.64 -64.86
CA GLU A 175 -16.19 7.16 -66.09
C GLU A 175 -17.02 6.07 -66.78
N ARG A 176 -17.58 5.13 -66.00
CA ARG A 176 -18.47 4.09 -66.52
C ARG A 176 -19.72 4.70 -67.15
N GLU A 177 -20.38 5.62 -66.46
CA GLU A 177 -21.58 6.29 -66.98
C GLU A 177 -21.28 7.07 -68.26
N LYS A 178 -20.09 7.71 -68.36
CA LYS A 178 -19.63 8.36 -69.59
C LYS A 178 -19.37 7.36 -70.72
N ALA A 179 -18.78 6.21 -70.43
CA ALA A 179 -18.56 5.15 -71.41
C ALA A 179 -19.88 4.54 -71.90
N GLU A 180 -20.82 4.31 -70.99
CA GLU A 180 -22.17 3.80 -71.27
C GLU A 180 -22.95 4.75 -72.19
N ARG A 181 -22.96 6.07 -71.90
CA ARG A 181 -23.54 7.07 -72.82
C ARG A 181 -22.94 7.03 -74.22
N LYS A 182 -21.62 6.88 -74.33
CA LYS A 182 -20.93 6.76 -75.62
C LYS A 182 -21.30 5.48 -76.36
N ALA A 183 -21.39 4.36 -75.65
CA ALA A 183 -21.80 3.08 -76.22
C ALA A 183 -23.23 3.14 -76.77
N GLY A 184 -24.17 3.68 -75.99
CA GLY A 184 -25.55 3.87 -76.45
C GLY A 184 -25.66 4.73 -77.72
N LEU A 185 -24.86 5.80 -77.81
CA LEU A 185 -24.76 6.64 -79.02
C LEU A 185 -24.24 5.89 -80.25
N LEU A 186 -23.35 4.92 -80.06
CA LEU A 186 -22.84 4.08 -81.14
C LEU A 186 -23.85 3.00 -81.53
N GLU A 187 -24.56 2.40 -80.57
CA GLU A 187 -25.65 1.45 -80.82
C GLU A 187 -26.78 2.08 -81.63
N GLU A 188 -27.20 3.32 -81.31
CA GLU A 188 -28.22 4.04 -82.07
C GLU A 188 -27.82 4.26 -83.53
N LYS A 189 -26.55 4.64 -83.78
CA LYS A 189 -26.01 4.78 -85.14
C LYS A 189 -25.99 3.45 -85.89
N LEU A 190 -25.62 2.35 -85.22
CA LEU A 190 -25.60 1.00 -85.79
C LEU A 190 -27.02 0.51 -86.12
N ALA A 191 -28.00 0.75 -85.26
CA ALA A 191 -29.40 0.42 -85.53
C ALA A 191 -29.93 1.14 -86.78
N GLY A 192 -29.54 2.41 -86.99
CA GLY A 192 -29.86 3.17 -88.20
C GLY A 192 -29.23 2.63 -89.48
N VAL A 193 -28.03 2.02 -89.39
CA VAL A 193 -27.36 1.35 -90.53
C VAL A 193 -28.00 -0.01 -90.84
N ASN A 194 -28.44 -0.76 -89.82
CA ASN A 194 -29.06 -2.08 -89.99
C ASN A 194 -30.43 -2.03 -90.71
N GLY A 195 -31.13 -0.90 -90.67
CA GLY A 195 -32.37 -0.68 -91.44
C GLY A 195 -32.20 -0.78 -92.97
N PHE A 196 -30.96 -0.72 -93.48
CA PHE A 196 -30.65 -0.87 -94.90
C PHE A 196 -30.30 -2.30 -95.33
N THR A 197 -30.34 -3.28 -94.42
CA THR A 197 -29.96 -4.67 -94.73
C THR A 197 -31.17 -5.49 -95.17
N HIS A 198 -31.71 -5.21 -96.36
CA HIS A 198 -32.67 -6.11 -97.01
C HIS A 198 -31.94 -7.31 -97.65
N HIS A 199 -32.24 -8.48 -97.09
CA HIS A 199 -32.18 -9.83 -97.66
C HIS A 199 -31.62 -9.95 -99.10
N MET A 200 -30.31 -10.15 -99.24
CA MET A 200 -29.73 -10.68 -100.48
C MET A 200 -29.76 -12.21 -100.43
N ASN A 201 -30.84 -12.79 -100.96
CA ASN A 201 -30.95 -14.22 -101.25
C ASN A 201 -30.17 -14.52 -102.54
N MET A 202 -28.94 -15.03 -102.44
CA MET A 202 -28.17 -15.48 -103.61
C MET A 202 -28.28 -17.00 -103.76
N LYS A 203 -29.48 -17.48 -104.12
CA LYS A 203 -29.73 -18.88 -104.52
C LYS A 203 -29.51 -18.96 -106.04
N GLY A 204 -28.31 -19.30 -106.49
CA GLY A 204 -28.07 -19.60 -107.91
C GLY A 204 -26.67 -19.39 -108.49
N GLN A 205 -25.60 -19.49 -107.69
CA GLN A 205 -24.24 -19.31 -108.23
C GLN A 205 -23.19 -20.17 -107.51
N GLU A 206 -23.50 -21.45 -107.25
CA GLU A 206 -22.57 -22.37 -106.56
C GLU A 206 -21.36 -22.75 -107.45
N ASP A 207 -21.55 -22.95 -108.76
CA ASP A 207 -20.46 -23.44 -109.63
C ASP A 207 -19.37 -22.38 -109.93
N SER A 208 -19.71 -21.09 -109.91
CA SER A 208 -18.73 -20.00 -110.07
C SER A 208 -18.03 -19.65 -108.76
N LEU A 209 -18.69 -19.89 -107.61
CA LEU A 209 -18.11 -19.64 -106.30
C LEU A 209 -17.10 -20.74 -105.94
N ASP A 210 -17.37 -21.99 -106.33
CA ASP A 210 -16.47 -23.12 -106.07
C ASP A 210 -15.13 -22.97 -106.82
N SER A 211 -15.19 -22.51 -108.08
CA SER A 211 -13.99 -22.15 -108.87
C SER A 211 -13.18 -21.01 -108.25
N PHE A 212 -13.83 -19.95 -107.76
CA PHE A 212 -13.17 -18.83 -107.10
C PHE A 212 -12.56 -19.23 -105.74
N MET A 213 -13.28 -20.04 -104.97
CA MET A 213 -12.82 -20.54 -103.68
C MET A 213 -11.65 -21.51 -103.86
N MET A 214 -11.67 -22.38 -104.86
CA MET A 214 -10.55 -23.24 -105.27
C MET A 214 -9.31 -22.43 -105.66
N GLN A 215 -9.47 -21.35 -106.42
CA GLN A 215 -8.34 -20.51 -106.81
C GLN A 215 -7.76 -19.72 -105.62
N ARG A 216 -8.62 -19.29 -104.69
CA ARG A 216 -8.21 -18.62 -103.45
C ARG A 216 -7.54 -19.58 -102.46
N THR A 217 -8.04 -20.82 -102.32
CA THR A 217 -7.41 -21.84 -101.48
C THR A 217 -6.08 -22.29 -102.05
N ALA A 218 -5.98 -22.46 -103.38
CA ALA A 218 -4.71 -22.73 -104.04
C ALA A 218 -3.68 -21.60 -103.84
N GLY A 219 -4.11 -20.34 -103.96
CA GLY A 219 -3.26 -19.17 -103.70
C GLY A 219 -2.76 -19.11 -102.26
N LEU A 220 -3.66 -19.32 -101.28
CA LEU A 220 -3.30 -19.37 -99.86
C LEU A 220 -2.38 -20.54 -99.54
N GLN A 221 -2.57 -21.69 -100.17
CA GLN A 221 -1.72 -22.87 -99.97
C GLN A 221 -0.31 -22.63 -100.52
N GLN A 222 -0.19 -21.90 -101.63
CA GLN A 222 1.11 -21.50 -102.19
C GLN A 222 1.82 -20.45 -101.30
N GLU A 223 1.06 -19.51 -100.72
CA GLU A 223 1.57 -18.52 -99.76
C GLU A 223 2.06 -19.18 -98.47
N ILE A 224 1.30 -20.15 -97.93
CA ILE A 224 1.71 -20.94 -96.76
C ILE A 224 3.00 -21.70 -97.04
N GLN A 225 3.15 -22.34 -98.21
CA GLN A 225 4.40 -23.02 -98.57
C GLN A 225 5.59 -22.05 -98.67
N MET A 226 5.38 -20.86 -99.23
CA MET A 226 6.41 -19.83 -99.32
C MET A 226 6.85 -19.33 -97.94
N LEU A 227 5.87 -19.04 -97.07
CA LEU A 227 6.14 -18.58 -95.69
C LEU A 227 6.81 -19.67 -94.86
N THR A 228 6.43 -20.93 -95.05
CA THR A 228 7.07 -22.09 -94.40
C THR A 228 8.54 -22.19 -94.80
N LYS A 229 8.85 -22.05 -96.10
CA LYS A 229 10.23 -22.07 -96.60
C LYS A 229 11.06 -20.88 -96.10
N ARG A 230 10.45 -19.71 -95.92
CA ARG A 230 11.09 -18.54 -95.30
C ARG A 230 11.36 -18.73 -93.80
N LEU A 231 10.44 -19.40 -93.10
CA LEU A 231 10.61 -19.77 -91.69
C LEU A 231 11.76 -20.77 -91.51
N GLU A 232 11.87 -21.77 -92.38
CA GLU A 232 13.00 -22.71 -92.38
C GLU A 232 14.34 -22.00 -92.61
N GLN A 233 14.40 -21.02 -93.52
CA GLN A 233 15.60 -20.20 -93.75
C GLN A 233 15.95 -19.33 -92.52
N LEU A 234 14.95 -18.70 -91.89
CA LEU A 234 15.15 -17.92 -90.66
C LEU A 234 15.60 -18.79 -89.48
N CYS A 235 15.09 -20.01 -89.37
CA CYS A 235 15.55 -20.96 -88.35
C CYS A 235 17.00 -21.39 -88.61
N GLY A 236 17.38 -21.68 -89.86
CA GLY A 236 18.77 -21.99 -90.21
C GLY A 236 19.75 -20.84 -89.89
N HIS A 237 19.35 -19.59 -90.12
CA HIS A 237 20.17 -18.43 -89.78
C HIS A 237 20.26 -18.19 -88.26
N SER A 238 19.25 -18.57 -87.49
CA SER A 238 19.31 -18.54 -86.03
C SER A 238 20.24 -19.62 -85.45
N GLU A 239 20.30 -20.79 -86.08
CA GLU A 239 21.23 -21.86 -85.71
C GLU A 239 22.68 -21.52 -86.05
N GLU A 240 22.94 -20.87 -87.19
CA GLU A 240 24.27 -20.34 -87.53
C GLU A 240 24.72 -19.21 -86.59
N ALA A 241 23.81 -18.29 -86.22
CA ALA A 241 24.10 -17.21 -85.25
C ALA A 241 24.36 -17.74 -83.83
N VAL A 242 23.67 -18.81 -83.41
CA VAL A 242 23.93 -19.51 -82.14
C VAL A 242 25.24 -20.30 -82.20
N GLY A 243 25.60 -20.84 -83.37
CA GLY A 243 26.91 -21.45 -83.61
C GLY A 243 28.08 -20.47 -83.47
N GLU A 244 27.94 -19.25 -83.97
CA GLU A 244 28.94 -18.19 -83.81
C GLU A 244 29.03 -17.67 -82.37
N PHE A 245 27.89 -17.57 -81.66
CA PHE A 245 27.85 -17.20 -80.24
C PHE A 245 28.49 -18.28 -79.34
N SER A 246 28.25 -19.56 -79.67
CA SER A 246 28.87 -20.72 -79.03
C SER A 246 30.38 -20.74 -79.26
N GLN A 247 30.86 -20.40 -80.46
CA GLN A 247 32.30 -20.36 -80.76
C GLN A 247 33.04 -19.23 -80.03
N MET A 248 32.32 -18.17 -79.61
CA MET A 248 32.86 -17.08 -78.77
C MET A 248 32.81 -17.41 -77.27
N GLU A 249 31.77 -18.12 -76.82
CA GLU A 249 31.62 -18.58 -75.42
C GLU A 249 32.52 -19.80 -75.10
N GLU A 250 32.81 -20.65 -76.08
CA GLU A 250 33.68 -21.81 -75.97
C GLU A 250 35.17 -21.42 -75.83
N ARG A 251 35.63 -20.39 -76.54
CA ARG A 251 36.98 -19.82 -76.32
C ARG A 251 37.18 -19.22 -74.93
N GLN A 252 36.11 -18.76 -74.27
CA GLN A 252 36.17 -18.31 -72.87
C GLN A 252 36.16 -19.48 -71.87
N ARG A 253 35.56 -20.62 -72.24
CA ARG A 253 35.50 -21.82 -71.40
C ARG A 253 36.79 -22.66 -71.48
N GLU A 254 37.47 -22.71 -72.62
CA GLU A 254 38.71 -23.48 -72.85
C GLU A 254 39.93 -22.98 -72.06
N GLN A 255 39.89 -21.77 -71.49
CA GLN A 255 40.94 -21.29 -70.57
C GLN A 255 40.87 -21.92 -69.16
N LYS A 256 39.79 -22.65 -68.82
CA LYS A 256 39.57 -23.20 -67.47
C LYS A 256 39.03 -24.63 -67.48
N ARG A 257 39.86 -25.64 -67.84
CA ARG A 257 40.06 -26.95 -67.15
C ARG A 257 40.46 -28.11 -68.07
N PRO A 258 41.14 -29.15 -67.52
CA PRO A 258 42.00 -30.04 -68.28
C PRO A 258 41.29 -31.26 -68.88
N LEU A 259 41.95 -31.77 -69.95
CA LEU A 259 41.74 -33.01 -70.70
C LEU A 259 41.03 -34.16 -69.96
N LYS A 260 39.96 -34.67 -70.59
CA LYS A 260 39.82 -36.11 -70.88
C LYS A 260 38.81 -36.34 -72.03
N ARG A 261 39.30 -37.01 -73.09
CA ARG A 261 38.56 -37.83 -74.07
C ARG A 261 37.56 -38.77 -73.37
N MET A 262 36.57 -39.42 -73.98
CA MET A 262 35.85 -39.48 -75.27
C MET A 262 34.88 -40.67 -75.11
N GLU A 263 33.94 -40.85 -76.05
CA GLU A 263 32.98 -41.96 -76.22
C GLU A 263 31.68 -41.82 -75.41
N GLY A 264 30.49 -41.87 -75.99
CA GLY A 264 30.11 -42.18 -77.36
C GLY A 264 28.71 -42.78 -77.35
N ASN A 265 27.77 -42.07 -77.97
CA ASN A 265 26.50 -42.54 -78.55
C ASN A 265 25.38 -43.00 -77.60
N THR A 266 24.24 -42.28 -77.61
CA THR A 266 22.93 -42.72 -78.18
C THR A 266 21.85 -41.64 -77.89
N ALA A 267 21.76 -40.59 -78.72
CA ALA A 267 20.96 -39.37 -78.46
C ALA A 267 19.51 -39.40 -79.01
N ILE A 268 18.87 -40.56 -79.11
CA ILE A 268 17.43 -40.63 -79.53
C ILE A 268 16.51 -40.80 -78.30
N ASN A 269 17.05 -41.13 -77.13
CA ASN A 269 16.28 -41.25 -75.88
C ASN A 269 16.17 -39.93 -75.10
N ASP A 270 16.99 -38.92 -75.42
CA ASP A 270 17.13 -37.72 -74.58
C ASP A 270 15.95 -36.76 -74.68
N PHE A 271 15.30 -36.66 -75.85
CA PHE A 271 14.15 -35.75 -76.01
C PHE A 271 12.91 -36.20 -75.22
N PHE A 272 12.66 -37.52 -75.16
CA PHE A 272 11.57 -38.07 -74.37
C PHE A 272 11.90 -38.09 -72.87
N GLN A 273 13.16 -38.36 -72.50
CA GLN A 273 13.61 -38.26 -71.12
C GLN A 273 13.58 -36.83 -70.58
N GLU A 274 14.02 -35.83 -71.36
CA GLU A 274 14.02 -34.43 -70.95
C GLU A 274 12.59 -33.88 -70.81
N ARG A 275 11.67 -34.26 -71.70
CA ARG A 275 10.26 -33.89 -71.58
C ARG A 275 9.56 -34.56 -70.40
N LEU A 276 9.89 -35.83 -70.11
CA LEU A 276 9.43 -36.54 -68.92
C LEU A 276 10.06 -35.97 -67.64
N GLU A 277 11.33 -35.60 -67.64
CA GLU A 277 12.03 -34.96 -66.53
C GLU A 277 11.48 -33.56 -66.26
N LEU A 278 11.19 -32.76 -67.29
CA LEU A 278 10.62 -31.43 -67.16
C LEU A 278 9.19 -31.50 -66.63
N ASN A 279 8.37 -32.43 -67.13
CA ASN A 279 7.02 -32.65 -66.60
C ASN A 279 7.07 -33.16 -65.16
N ARG A 280 7.94 -34.13 -64.84
CA ARG A 280 8.11 -34.63 -63.48
C ARG A 280 8.64 -33.55 -62.54
N LYS A 281 9.58 -32.68 -62.97
CA LYS A 281 10.10 -31.54 -62.19
C LYS A 281 9.03 -30.46 -62.00
N LYS A 282 8.22 -30.17 -63.01
CA LYS A 282 7.12 -29.20 -62.94
C LYS A 282 6.02 -29.69 -62.00
N GLU A 283 5.63 -30.95 -62.09
CA GLU A 283 4.66 -31.59 -61.20
C GLU A 283 5.19 -31.70 -59.77
N ASN A 284 6.48 -32.07 -59.58
CA ASN A 284 7.13 -32.02 -58.26
C ASN A 284 7.17 -30.60 -57.69
N SER A 285 7.40 -29.58 -58.52
CA SER A 285 7.43 -28.18 -58.08
C SER A 285 6.04 -27.68 -57.68
N GLY A 286 4.99 -28.10 -58.39
CA GLY A 286 3.60 -27.78 -58.06
C GLY A 286 3.16 -28.42 -56.74
N ILE A 287 3.49 -29.70 -56.55
CA ILE A 287 3.24 -30.44 -55.31
C ILE A 287 4.04 -29.79 -54.16
N LYS A 288 5.32 -29.46 -54.37
CA LYS A 288 6.16 -28.82 -53.35
C LYS A 288 5.65 -27.43 -52.95
N ASN A 289 5.17 -26.63 -53.90
CA ASN A 289 4.58 -25.32 -53.63
C ASN A 289 3.23 -25.44 -52.89
N SER A 290 2.43 -26.44 -53.23
CA SER A 290 1.19 -26.77 -52.51
C SER A 290 1.49 -27.18 -51.06
N TRP A 291 2.48 -28.04 -50.83
CA TRP A 291 2.92 -28.43 -49.48
C TRP A 291 3.44 -27.25 -48.66
N ILE A 292 4.22 -26.34 -49.26
CA ILE A 292 4.70 -25.12 -48.59
C ILE A 292 3.51 -24.22 -48.20
N ALA A 293 2.52 -24.07 -49.08
CA ALA A 293 1.34 -23.26 -48.80
C ALA A 293 0.48 -23.86 -47.66
N GLU A 294 0.28 -25.18 -47.66
CA GLU A 294 -0.47 -25.89 -46.61
C GLU A 294 0.27 -25.87 -45.26
N HIS A 295 1.58 -26.12 -45.24
CA HIS A 295 2.38 -25.97 -44.03
C HIS A 295 2.40 -24.54 -43.50
N GLY A 296 2.41 -23.54 -44.39
CA GLY A 296 2.29 -22.14 -44.01
C GLY A 296 0.96 -21.82 -43.33
N LYS A 297 -0.15 -22.44 -43.76
CA LYS A 297 -1.46 -22.30 -43.11
C LYS A 297 -1.47 -22.97 -41.74
N ILE A 298 -0.96 -24.21 -41.64
CA ILE A 298 -0.90 -24.96 -40.38
C ILE A 298 -0.01 -24.23 -39.37
N SER A 299 1.14 -23.70 -39.79
CA SER A 299 2.04 -22.96 -38.90
C SER A 299 1.40 -21.68 -38.37
N LYS A 300 0.70 -20.91 -39.22
CA LYS A 300 -0.04 -19.72 -38.79
C LYS A 300 -1.20 -20.05 -37.87
N GLN A 301 -1.87 -21.18 -38.08
CA GLN A 301 -2.94 -21.62 -37.19
C GLN A 301 -2.39 -22.04 -35.83
N LEU A 302 -1.31 -22.83 -35.82
CA LEU A 302 -0.63 -23.27 -34.60
C LEU A 302 -0.10 -22.09 -33.78
N GLU A 303 0.41 -21.05 -34.45
CA GLU A 303 0.87 -19.81 -33.81
C GLU A 303 -0.29 -19.06 -33.14
N LYS A 304 -1.43 -18.92 -33.83
CA LYS A 304 -2.65 -18.33 -33.26
C LYS A 304 -3.20 -19.14 -32.08
N ASP A 305 -3.20 -20.46 -32.17
CA ASP A 305 -3.67 -21.35 -31.10
C ASP A 305 -2.75 -21.24 -29.86
N ASN A 306 -1.43 -21.12 -30.07
CA ASN A 306 -0.46 -20.90 -29.00
C ASN A 306 -0.58 -19.51 -28.35
N GLU A 307 -0.84 -18.47 -29.14
CA GLU A 307 -1.14 -17.12 -28.63
C GLU A 307 -2.45 -17.10 -27.81
N GLN A 308 -3.50 -17.79 -28.28
CA GLN A 308 -4.74 -17.92 -27.52
C GLN A 308 -4.53 -18.70 -26.21
N GLN A 309 -3.75 -19.79 -26.26
CA GLN A 309 -3.45 -20.60 -25.08
C GLN A 309 -2.63 -19.83 -24.04
N THR A 310 -1.65 -19.04 -24.48
CA THR A 310 -0.85 -18.19 -23.58
C THR A 310 -1.69 -17.09 -22.94
N LEU A 311 -2.58 -16.45 -23.71
CA LEU A 311 -3.50 -15.44 -23.18
C LEU A 311 -4.48 -16.02 -22.16
N LEU A 312 -5.02 -17.22 -22.43
CA LEU A 312 -5.88 -17.94 -21.49
C LEU A 312 -5.16 -18.27 -20.17
N ASN A 313 -3.92 -18.75 -20.25
CA ASN A 313 -3.09 -19.05 -19.09
C ASN A 313 -2.78 -17.80 -18.25
N ILE A 314 -2.48 -16.67 -18.90
CA ILE A 314 -2.25 -15.39 -18.21
C ILE A 314 -3.52 -14.94 -17.48
N GLN A 315 -4.68 -15.02 -18.14
CA GLN A 315 -5.95 -14.66 -17.54
C GLN A 315 -6.29 -15.55 -16.34
N GLN A 316 -6.13 -16.87 -16.48
CA GLN A 316 -6.35 -17.84 -15.41
C GLN A 316 -5.44 -17.56 -14.20
N ASN A 317 -4.16 -17.31 -14.43
CA ASN A 317 -3.20 -17.01 -13.36
C ASN A 317 -3.52 -15.70 -12.64
N LEU A 318 -3.91 -14.66 -13.39
CA LEU A 318 -4.34 -13.40 -12.80
C LEU A 318 -5.58 -13.60 -11.91
N GLN A 319 -6.55 -14.38 -12.39
CA GLN A 319 -7.79 -14.67 -11.66
C GLN A 319 -7.54 -15.50 -10.40
N ASN A 320 -6.62 -16.47 -10.47
CA ASN A 320 -6.18 -17.27 -9.33
C ASN A 320 -5.47 -16.40 -8.27
N ALA A 321 -4.53 -15.55 -8.69
CA ALA A 321 -3.81 -14.64 -7.79
C ALA A 321 -4.76 -13.66 -7.09
N THR A 322 -5.76 -13.15 -7.83
CA THR A 322 -6.77 -12.23 -7.28
C THR A 322 -7.65 -12.94 -6.25
N THR A 323 -8.09 -14.16 -6.56
CA THR A 323 -8.88 -14.99 -5.63
C THR A 323 -8.10 -15.31 -4.36
N GLN A 324 -6.83 -15.73 -4.48
CA GLN A 324 -5.99 -16.04 -3.33
C GLN A 324 -5.79 -14.83 -2.40
N ARG A 325 -5.54 -13.65 -2.97
CA ARG A 325 -5.42 -12.40 -2.18
C ARG A 325 -6.72 -12.02 -1.46
N LEU A 326 -7.88 -12.31 -2.04
CA LEU A 326 -9.17 -12.12 -1.38
C LEU A 326 -9.37 -13.14 -0.26
N GLU A 327 -9.01 -14.40 -0.48
CA GLU A 327 -9.05 -15.48 0.52
C GLU A 327 -8.21 -15.12 1.76
N GLU A 328 -6.97 -14.65 1.58
CA GLU A 328 -6.08 -14.21 2.66
C GLU A 328 -6.69 -13.06 3.47
N LYS A 329 -7.33 -12.10 2.81
CA LYS A 329 -8.06 -11.01 3.48
C LYS A 329 -9.24 -11.53 4.30
N ILE A 330 -10.00 -12.48 3.77
CA ILE A 330 -11.11 -13.12 4.48
C ILE A 330 -10.59 -13.82 5.73
N GLN A 331 -9.51 -14.59 5.63
CA GLN A 331 -8.90 -15.28 6.77
C GLN A 331 -8.38 -14.28 7.83
N LYS A 332 -7.73 -13.18 7.42
CA LYS A 332 -7.27 -12.12 8.34
C LYS A 332 -8.44 -11.47 9.09
N LEU A 333 -9.53 -11.16 8.39
CA LEU A 333 -10.75 -10.60 8.99
C LEU A 333 -11.45 -11.60 9.93
N GLN A 334 -11.52 -12.88 9.57
CA GLN A 334 -12.08 -13.92 10.43
C GLN A 334 -11.29 -14.08 11.72
N LYS A 335 -9.95 -14.02 11.65
CA LYS A 335 -9.08 -14.05 12.83
C LYS A 335 -9.34 -12.84 13.74
N GLN A 336 -9.37 -11.63 13.18
CA GLN A 336 -9.68 -10.40 13.94
C GLN A 336 -11.04 -10.48 14.62
N LEU A 337 -12.06 -11.02 13.94
CA LEU A 337 -13.39 -11.21 14.51
C LEU A 337 -13.39 -12.20 15.69
N SER A 338 -12.61 -13.28 15.58
CA SER A 338 -12.43 -14.25 16.66
C SER A 338 -11.75 -13.62 17.89
N ASP A 339 -10.67 -12.87 17.67
CA ASP A 339 -9.93 -12.18 18.73
C ASP A 339 -10.82 -11.14 19.44
N LEU A 340 -11.61 -10.37 18.68
CA LEU A 340 -12.57 -9.43 19.23
C LEU A 340 -13.68 -10.13 20.03
N LYS A 341 -14.20 -11.27 19.55
CA LYS A 341 -15.18 -12.07 20.31
C LYS A 341 -14.61 -12.55 21.64
N LEU A 342 -13.36 -13.04 21.66
CA LEU A 342 -12.68 -13.47 22.88
C LEU A 342 -12.45 -12.31 23.85
N SER A 343 -11.97 -11.17 23.34
CA SER A 343 -11.79 -9.95 24.13
C SER A 343 -13.11 -9.46 24.73
N ASN A 344 -14.19 -9.42 23.95
CA ASN A 344 -15.51 -9.01 24.42
C ASN A 344 -16.06 -9.96 25.50
N LYS A 345 -15.86 -11.28 25.34
CA LYS A 345 -16.17 -12.27 26.39
C LYS A 345 -15.40 -11.97 27.68
N SER A 346 -14.10 -11.69 27.58
CA SER A 346 -13.25 -11.31 28.72
C SER A 346 -13.74 -10.03 29.40
N MET A 347 -14.00 -8.97 28.63
CA MET A 347 -14.54 -7.71 29.15
C MET A 347 -15.89 -7.89 29.83
N LYS A 348 -16.78 -8.71 29.28
CA LYS A 348 -18.08 -9.06 29.90
C LYS A 348 -17.88 -9.78 31.24
N THR A 349 -16.91 -10.68 31.34
CA THR A 349 -16.53 -11.32 32.61
C THR A 349 -15.94 -10.32 33.61
N GLN A 350 -15.12 -9.36 33.16
CA GLN A 350 -14.61 -8.30 34.05
C GLN A 350 -15.74 -7.39 34.54
N LEU A 351 -16.65 -6.98 33.66
CA LEU A 351 -17.78 -6.12 33.99
C LEU A 351 -18.71 -6.78 35.03
N THR A 352 -18.99 -8.08 34.87
CA THR A 352 -19.77 -8.83 35.86
C THR A 352 -19.05 -8.91 37.22
N ARG A 353 -17.73 -9.10 37.25
CA ARG A 353 -16.95 -9.03 38.50
C ARG A 353 -17.00 -7.64 39.15
N VAL A 354 -16.86 -6.57 38.37
CA VAL A 354 -16.95 -5.19 38.86
C VAL A 354 -18.34 -4.90 39.44
N ASN A 355 -19.40 -5.35 38.78
CA ASN A 355 -20.76 -5.20 39.30
C ASN A 355 -20.95 -5.92 40.65
N VAL A 356 -20.47 -7.17 40.76
CA VAL A 356 -20.51 -7.90 42.04
C VAL A 356 -19.74 -7.17 43.15
N LEU A 357 -18.58 -6.58 42.84
CA LEU A 357 -17.80 -5.80 43.81
C LEU A 357 -18.52 -4.51 44.22
N LYS A 358 -19.15 -3.82 43.27
CA LYS A 358 -19.95 -2.62 43.53
C LYS A 358 -21.11 -2.94 44.47
N ASP A 359 -21.85 -4.00 44.20
CA ASP A 359 -23.00 -4.42 45.02
C ASP A 359 -22.55 -4.80 46.44
N LYS A 360 -21.42 -5.51 46.57
CA LYS A 360 -20.82 -5.82 47.88
C LYS A 360 -20.39 -4.57 48.65
N THR A 361 -19.93 -3.54 47.94
CA THR A 361 -19.52 -2.26 48.54
C THR A 361 -20.73 -1.46 49.01
N ILE A 362 -21.77 -1.38 48.18
CA ILE A 362 -23.06 -0.75 48.55
C ILE A 362 -23.63 -1.43 49.79
N GLU A 363 -23.60 -2.77 49.85
CA GLU A 363 -24.10 -3.53 51.00
C GLU A 363 -23.31 -3.22 52.29
N LYS A 364 -21.97 -3.16 52.22
CA LYS A 364 -21.15 -2.74 53.36
C LYS A 364 -21.46 -1.30 53.81
N LEU A 365 -21.68 -0.38 52.88
CA LEU A 365 -22.05 1.00 53.20
C LEU A 365 -23.41 1.05 53.90
N ARG A 366 -24.40 0.29 53.41
CA ARG A 366 -25.72 0.16 54.07
C ARG A 366 -25.60 -0.36 55.49
N GLN A 367 -24.83 -1.42 55.72
CA GLN A 367 -24.58 -1.96 57.06
C GLN A 367 -23.89 -0.95 57.99
N SER A 368 -22.97 -0.16 57.45
CA SER A 368 -22.27 0.88 58.20
C SER A 368 -23.22 2.02 58.59
N LEU A 369 -24.10 2.43 57.67
CA LEU A 369 -25.14 3.42 57.90
C LEU A 369 -26.12 2.97 58.99
N THR A 370 -26.65 1.74 58.91
CA THR A 370 -27.56 1.21 59.93
C THR A 370 -26.91 1.14 61.31
N LYS A 371 -25.61 0.80 61.38
CA LYS A 371 -24.85 0.84 62.64
C LYS A 371 -24.73 2.28 63.19
N ALA A 372 -24.43 3.25 62.33
CA ALA A 372 -24.35 4.66 62.70
C ALA A 372 -25.69 5.19 63.21
N GLU A 373 -26.80 4.87 62.53
CA GLU A 373 -28.16 5.22 62.94
C GLU A 373 -28.53 4.61 64.30
N LEU A 374 -28.15 3.35 64.56
CA LEU A 374 -28.36 2.69 65.86
C LEU A 374 -27.57 3.40 66.99
N THR A 375 -26.34 3.83 66.70
CA THR A 375 -25.56 4.59 67.68
C THR A 375 -26.14 5.99 67.91
N GLN A 376 -26.62 6.65 66.85
CA GLN A 376 -27.28 7.95 66.93
C GLN A 376 -28.57 7.87 67.74
N GLY A 377 -29.43 6.89 67.46
CA GLY A 377 -30.68 6.65 68.20
C GLY A 377 -30.44 6.34 69.68
N LYS A 378 -29.36 5.62 70.02
CA LYS A 378 -28.95 5.39 71.42
C LYS A 378 -28.45 6.65 72.12
N THR A 379 -27.72 7.52 71.44
CA THR A 379 -27.37 8.85 71.97
C THR A 379 -28.60 9.76 72.09
N VAL A 380 -29.54 9.70 71.15
CA VAL A 380 -30.80 10.48 71.19
C VAL A 380 -31.66 10.05 72.38
N MET A 381 -31.82 8.75 72.65
CA MET A 381 -32.52 8.29 73.86
C MET A 381 -31.80 8.68 75.16
N LYS A 382 -30.46 8.73 75.18
CA LYS A 382 -29.71 9.25 76.34
C LYS A 382 -29.88 10.76 76.50
N THR A 383 -29.94 11.53 75.41
CA THR A 383 -30.19 12.98 75.46
C THR A 383 -31.63 13.32 75.80
N ASP A 384 -32.61 12.51 75.40
CA ASP A 384 -34.02 12.70 75.79
C ASP A 384 -34.25 12.36 77.28
N ASN A 385 -33.54 11.38 77.83
CA ASN A 385 -33.51 11.13 79.28
C ASN A 385 -32.81 12.25 80.08
N LEU A 386 -31.85 12.97 79.47
CA LEU A 386 -31.23 14.17 80.04
C LEU A 386 -32.10 15.43 79.85
N LYS A 387 -33.00 15.43 78.88
CA LYS A 387 -33.93 16.54 78.60
C LYS A 387 -35.09 16.56 79.59
N THR A 388 -35.56 15.42 80.07
CA THR A 388 -36.55 15.33 81.17
C THR A 388 -35.98 15.82 82.52
N THR A 389 -34.66 15.77 82.71
CA THR A 389 -33.99 16.39 83.88
C THR A 389 -33.63 17.86 83.69
N SER A 390 -33.62 18.37 82.46
CA SER A 390 -33.20 19.75 82.15
C SER A 390 -34.32 20.80 82.31
N ASP A 391 -35.57 20.40 82.52
CA ASP A 391 -36.66 21.37 82.77
C ASP A 391 -36.82 21.73 84.26
N SER A 392 -35.99 21.15 85.16
CA SER A 392 -35.91 21.54 86.58
C SER A 392 -34.82 22.59 86.89
N ALA A 393 -33.96 22.94 85.93
CA ALA A 393 -32.80 23.82 86.16
C ALA A 393 -32.78 25.04 85.22
N LYS A 394 -33.96 25.58 84.87
CA LYS A 394 -34.13 26.75 83.98
C LYS A 394 -34.79 27.95 84.67
N THR A 395 -34.35 28.33 85.87
CA THR A 395 -34.85 29.56 86.53
C THR A 395 -33.79 30.55 87.01
N GLU A 396 -32.50 30.39 86.70
CA GLU A 396 -31.49 31.37 87.17
C GLU A 396 -30.44 31.86 86.16
N GLU A 397 -30.53 31.54 84.87
CA GLU A 397 -29.51 31.99 83.88
C GLU A 397 -30.12 32.69 82.66
N ARG A 398 -31.19 33.47 82.88
CA ARG A 398 -31.89 34.26 81.83
C ARG A 398 -31.49 35.74 81.81
N GLY A 399 -30.60 36.20 82.69
CA GLY A 399 -30.25 37.63 82.82
C GLY A 399 -29.10 38.12 81.93
N ASP A 400 -28.10 37.28 81.65
CA ASP A 400 -26.79 37.78 81.15
C ASP A 400 -26.50 37.54 79.67
N LYS A 401 -27.35 36.83 78.92
CA LYS A 401 -27.13 36.59 77.48
C LYS A 401 -27.64 37.72 76.57
N GLU A 402 -28.54 38.57 77.07
CA GLU A 402 -29.20 39.60 76.25
C GLU A 402 -28.32 40.86 76.05
N LYS A 403 -27.42 41.16 77.00
CA LYS A 403 -26.41 42.24 76.83
C LYS A 403 -25.29 41.90 75.85
N VAL A 404 -24.96 40.63 75.68
CA VAL A 404 -23.87 40.19 74.79
C VAL A 404 -24.31 40.19 73.32
N HIS A 405 -25.60 39.98 73.04
CA HIS A 405 -26.12 40.01 71.67
C HIS A 405 -26.26 41.43 71.13
N GLN A 406 -26.60 42.41 71.97
CA GLN A 406 -26.79 43.80 71.53
C GLN A 406 -25.47 44.54 71.21
N MET A 407 -24.32 44.02 71.66
CA MET A 407 -22.99 44.58 71.40
C MET A 407 -22.27 43.93 70.20
N LEU A 408 -22.75 42.78 69.72
CA LEU A 408 -22.18 42.03 68.59
C LEU A 408 -22.73 42.46 67.22
N ASP A 409 -23.96 42.98 67.17
CA ASP A 409 -24.58 43.45 65.93
C ASP A 409 -24.01 44.79 65.42
N ALA A 410 -23.27 45.54 66.24
CA ALA A 410 -22.65 46.81 65.84
C ALA A 410 -21.29 46.66 65.11
N ILE A 411 -20.70 45.46 65.04
CA ILE A 411 -19.34 45.23 64.49
C ILE A 411 -19.36 44.43 63.16
N SER A 412 -20.54 44.22 62.57
CA SER A 412 -20.71 43.35 61.40
C SER A 412 -20.45 43.92 59.98
N PRO A 413 -20.14 45.21 59.71
CA PRO A 413 -19.87 45.61 58.32
C PRO A 413 -18.47 45.25 57.80
N GLU A 414 -17.48 44.95 58.65
CA GLU A 414 -16.07 44.91 58.22
C GLU A 414 -15.49 43.52 57.90
N ARG A 415 -16.22 42.42 58.20
CA ARG A 415 -15.70 41.04 58.01
C ARG A 415 -16.08 40.37 56.69
N TYR A 416 -17.02 40.92 55.93
CA TYR A 416 -17.43 40.33 54.65
C TYR A 416 -16.55 40.75 53.47
N THR A 417 -15.88 41.91 53.55
CA THR A 417 -15.00 42.42 52.48
C THR A 417 -13.58 41.86 52.52
N ALA A 418 -13.05 41.47 53.70
CA ALA A 418 -11.70 40.89 53.82
C ALA A 418 -11.63 39.39 53.49
N LYS A 419 -12.75 38.66 53.57
CA LYS A 419 -12.79 37.21 53.27
C LYS A 419 -12.81 36.91 51.77
N SER A 420 -13.38 37.83 50.98
CA SER A 420 -13.45 37.77 49.51
C SER A 420 -12.09 38.00 48.82
N THR A 421 -11.21 38.81 49.43
CA THR A 421 -9.87 39.12 48.89
C THR A 421 -8.81 38.09 49.26
N LEU A 422 -8.91 37.42 50.42
CA LEU A 422 -7.95 36.39 50.83
C LEU A 422 -8.12 35.06 50.07
N ASP A 423 -9.37 34.68 49.75
CA ASP A 423 -9.69 33.41 49.09
C ASP A 423 -9.34 33.43 47.58
N LYS A 424 -9.46 34.60 46.94
CA LYS A 424 -9.04 34.79 45.53
C LYS A 424 -7.53 34.82 45.34
N VAL A 425 -6.77 35.31 46.32
CA VAL A 425 -5.30 35.41 46.24
C VAL A 425 -4.63 34.06 46.49
N SER A 426 -5.16 33.20 47.38
CA SER A 426 -4.58 31.87 47.63
C SER A 426 -4.80 30.89 46.47
N GLY A 427 -6.00 30.86 45.89
CA GLY A 427 -6.32 29.97 44.77
C GLY A 427 -5.59 30.31 43.47
N GLN A 428 -5.28 31.59 43.21
CA GLN A 428 -4.48 31.97 42.02
C GLN A 428 -3.01 31.61 42.17
N GLN A 429 -2.45 31.68 43.39
CA GLN A 429 -1.06 31.31 43.64
C GLN A 429 -0.87 29.79 43.50
N GLU A 430 -1.74 28.98 44.08
CA GLU A 430 -1.69 27.51 43.97
C GLU A 430 -1.83 27.03 42.52
N LEU A 431 -2.68 27.68 41.72
CA LEU A 431 -2.84 27.35 40.30
C LEU A 431 -1.59 27.71 39.48
N THR A 432 -0.89 28.77 39.89
CA THR A 432 0.36 29.22 39.27
C THR A 432 1.50 28.28 39.65
N ASP A 433 1.60 27.88 40.91
CA ASP A 433 2.59 26.93 41.44
C ASP A 433 2.38 25.53 40.86
N PHE A 434 1.12 25.11 40.65
CA PHE A 434 0.77 23.87 39.97
C PHE A 434 1.15 23.90 38.48
N ARG A 435 0.88 25.02 37.79
CA ARG A 435 1.34 25.23 36.40
C ARG A 435 2.85 25.17 36.29
N GLU A 436 3.58 25.81 37.21
CA GLU A 436 5.04 25.78 37.24
C GLU A 436 5.58 24.38 37.50
N THR A 437 4.93 23.63 38.39
CA THR A 437 5.28 22.24 38.71
C THR A 437 5.05 21.32 37.51
N ILE A 438 3.91 21.43 36.82
CA ILE A 438 3.66 20.69 35.57
C ILE A 438 4.70 21.06 34.51
N MET A 439 5.03 22.35 34.35
CA MET A 439 6.02 22.79 33.37
C MET A 439 7.43 22.25 33.67
N LYS A 440 7.82 22.16 34.95
CA LYS A 440 9.09 21.53 35.37
C LYS A 440 9.09 20.02 35.16
N MET A 441 7.98 19.33 35.44
CA MET A 441 7.86 17.88 35.17
C MET A 441 7.89 17.55 33.69
N LEU A 442 7.35 18.43 32.85
CA LEU A 442 7.35 18.28 31.39
C LEU A 442 8.62 18.81 30.71
N GLY A 443 9.57 19.38 31.46
CA GLY A 443 10.86 19.84 30.95
C GLY A 443 10.83 21.16 30.17
N PHE A 444 9.76 21.95 30.26
CA PHE A 444 9.64 23.24 29.57
C PHE A 444 10.19 24.37 30.45
N ASN A 445 11.32 24.96 30.08
CA ASN A 445 11.89 26.13 30.78
C ASN A 445 11.59 27.41 29.97
N MET A 446 10.51 28.12 30.31
CA MET A 446 10.01 29.29 29.56
C MET A 446 10.90 30.55 29.67
N ARG A 447 11.87 30.63 30.58
CA ARG A 447 12.67 31.87 30.76
C ARG A 447 13.53 32.26 29.55
N THR A 448 13.72 31.36 28.58
CA THR A 448 14.57 31.60 27.40
C THR A 448 13.86 31.33 26.07
N ALA A 449 12.65 30.78 26.08
CA ALA A 449 11.99 30.27 24.87
C ALA A 449 11.15 31.33 24.11
N ASP A 450 10.97 32.53 24.66
CA ASP A 450 10.07 33.50 24.06
C ASP A 450 10.67 34.25 22.86
N LYS A 451 11.97 34.57 22.81
CA LYS A 451 12.50 35.42 21.72
C LYS A 451 12.54 34.76 20.35
N GLU A 452 12.96 33.50 20.27
CA GLU A 452 13.04 32.78 19.00
C GLU A 452 11.65 32.39 18.49
N ILE A 453 10.77 31.93 19.38
CA ILE A 453 9.40 31.56 19.01
C ILE A 453 8.61 32.81 18.59
N ILE A 454 8.73 33.92 19.31
CA ILE A 454 8.11 35.20 18.93
C ILE A 454 8.70 35.73 17.61
N ASN A 455 10.00 35.57 17.36
CA ASN A 455 10.59 35.97 16.07
C ASN A 455 10.11 35.08 14.91
N HIS A 456 10.04 33.75 15.11
CA HIS A 456 9.51 32.84 14.09
C HIS A 456 8.03 33.13 13.79
N LEU A 457 7.22 33.37 14.81
CA LEU A 457 5.82 33.77 14.62
C LEU A 457 5.70 35.13 13.92
N ARG A 458 6.58 36.10 14.23
CA ARG A 458 6.62 37.40 13.54
C ARG A 458 6.96 37.25 12.05
N LEU A 459 7.92 36.39 11.72
CA LEU A 459 8.30 36.09 10.33
C LEU A 459 7.15 35.41 9.57
N ILE A 460 6.48 34.44 10.18
CA ILE A 460 5.31 33.75 9.58
C ILE A 460 4.17 34.74 9.31
N ILE A 461 3.90 35.67 10.23
CA ILE A 461 2.88 36.70 10.06
C ILE A 461 3.26 37.71 8.96
N GLN A 462 4.55 38.02 8.79
CA GLN A 462 5.03 38.88 7.70
C GLN A 462 4.88 38.21 6.33
N ASP A 463 5.26 36.94 6.20
CA ASP A 463 5.11 36.18 4.95
C ASP A 463 3.64 36.01 4.57
N TYR A 464 2.77 35.75 5.55
CA TYR A 464 1.33 35.67 5.31
C TYR A 464 0.77 37.01 4.81
N LYS A 465 1.16 38.14 5.44
CA LYS A 465 0.74 39.49 5.00
C LYS A 465 1.31 39.87 3.63
N ALA A 466 2.49 39.41 3.26
CA ALA A 466 3.08 39.62 1.94
C ALA A 466 2.34 38.79 0.87
N SER A 467 1.99 37.53 1.19
CA SER A 467 1.22 36.66 0.30
C SER A 467 -0.21 37.17 0.07
N ASP A 468 -0.84 37.78 1.07
CA ASP A 468 -2.20 38.32 0.94
C ASP A 468 -2.22 39.60 0.09
N LYS A 469 -1.19 40.45 0.21
CA LYS A 469 -1.01 41.63 -0.66
C LYS A 469 -0.71 41.24 -2.12
N SER A 470 0.03 40.16 -2.35
CA SER A 470 0.31 39.63 -3.70
C SER A 470 -0.94 39.07 -4.38
N LYS A 471 -1.87 38.47 -3.63
CA LYS A 471 -3.14 37.95 -4.16
C LYS A 471 -4.14 39.04 -4.55
N VAL A 472 -4.10 40.20 -3.90
CA VAL A 472 -4.96 41.34 -4.25
C VAL A 472 -4.45 42.06 -5.50
N ALA A 473 -3.13 42.08 -5.75
CA ALA A 473 -2.56 42.71 -6.94
C ALA A 473 -2.72 41.87 -8.23
N SER A 474 -2.81 40.54 -8.14
CA SER A 474 -2.95 39.66 -9.32
C SER A 474 -4.37 39.51 -9.85
N HIS A 475 -5.37 40.11 -9.19
CA HIS A 475 -6.79 40.04 -9.60
C HIS A 475 -7.32 41.35 -10.20
N SER A 476 -6.48 42.38 -10.40
CA SER A 476 -6.89 43.67 -10.98
C SER A 476 -6.40 43.95 -12.41
N GLU A 477 -5.68 43.03 -13.07
CA GLU A 477 -5.25 43.19 -14.47
C GLU A 477 -5.87 42.13 -15.38
N THR A 478 -7.20 42.10 -15.50
CA THR A 478 -7.89 41.57 -16.68
C THR A 478 -9.30 42.11 -16.69
N GLY A 479 -9.54 43.14 -17.49
CA GLY A 479 -10.90 43.58 -17.78
C GLY A 479 -11.06 45.08 -17.93
N GLN A 480 -10.47 45.65 -18.98
CA GLN A 480 -11.01 46.82 -19.66
C GLN A 480 -10.30 46.96 -21.00
N ASP A 481 -10.94 46.45 -22.05
CA ASP A 481 -10.89 46.96 -23.42
C ASP A 481 -11.93 46.19 -24.24
N ASN A 482 -13.12 46.78 -24.32
CA ASN A 482 -14.11 46.66 -25.39
C ASN A 482 -15.35 47.50 -24.99
N GLU A 483 -15.27 48.80 -25.24
CA GLU A 483 -16.34 49.60 -25.87
C GLU A 483 -15.77 50.90 -26.44
#